data_AF-A0A452RKE9-F1
#
_entry.id   AF-A0A452RKE9-F1
#
_cell.length_a   1.000
_cell.length_b   1.000
_cell.length_c   1.000
_cell.angle_alpha   90.00
_cell.angle_beta   90.00
_cell.angle_gamma   90.00
#
_symmetry.space_group_name_H-M   'P 1'
#
loop_
_entity.id
_entity.type
_entity.pdbx_description
1 polymer ?
#
loop_
_entity_poly.entity_id
_entity_poly.type
_entity_poly.pdbx_seq_one_letter_code
_entity_poly.pdbx_strand_id
1 'polypeptide(L)'
;MAVANSSPVNPVVFFDVSIGGQEVGRMKIELFADVVPKTAENFRKDGVPIGYKGSTFHRVIKDFMIQGGDFVNGDGTGVASIYRGPFADENFKLRHSAPGLLSMNVPTGPNNKPKLPVVISQCGEM
;
A
#
# COMPACT_ATOMS: atom_id res chain seq x y z
N MET A 1 14.34 35.87 11.74
CA MET A 1 13.14 35.01 11.68
C MET A 1 13.36 33.99 10.57
N ALA A 2 13.86 32.80 10.89
CA ALA A 2 13.98 31.73 9.91
C ALA A 2 12.60 31.07 9.74
N VAL A 3 12.08 31.05 8.52
CA VAL A 3 10.84 30.36 8.20
C VAL A 3 11.16 28.87 8.21
N ALA A 4 10.68 28.15 9.23
CA ALA A 4 10.79 26.70 9.28
C ALA A 4 9.92 26.13 8.15
N ASN A 5 10.56 25.48 7.17
CA ASN A 5 9.89 24.78 6.09
C ASN A 5 9.30 23.47 6.63
N SER A 6 8.16 23.54 7.33
CA SER A 6 7.53 22.38 7.96
C SER A 6 6.61 21.65 6.98
N SER A 7 7.17 21.08 5.91
CA SER A 7 6.51 19.96 5.25
C SER A 7 6.60 18.77 6.21
N PRO A 8 5.47 18.17 6.65
CA PRO A 8 5.54 16.99 7.51
C PRO A 8 6.34 15.90 6.79
N VAL A 9 7.35 15.35 7.48
CA VAL A 9 8.16 14.25 6.94
C VAL A 9 7.22 13.09 6.63
N ASN A 10 7.32 12.55 5.42
CA ASN A 10 6.51 11.41 4.99
C ASN A 10 6.73 10.21 5.91
N PRO A 11 5.65 9.55 6.40
CA PRO A 11 5.79 8.38 7.24
C PRO A 11 6.49 7.23 6.49
N VAL A 12 7.40 6.55 7.18
CA VAL A 12 8.00 5.31 6.69
C VAL A 12 7.48 4.14 7.51
N VAL A 13 6.92 3.14 6.83
CA VAL A 13 6.42 1.89 7.42
C VAL A 13 7.21 0.71 6.86
N PHE A 14 6.98 -0.48 7.41
CA PHE A 14 7.66 -1.68 6.93
C PHE A 14 6.78 -2.93 6.97
N PHE A 15 7.15 -3.90 6.14
CA PHE A 15 6.66 -5.28 6.21
C PHE A 15 7.84 -6.23 6.38
N ASP A 16 7.76 -7.08 7.39
CA ASP A 16 8.59 -8.29 7.46
C ASP A 16 7.86 -9.38 6.69
N VAL A 17 8.51 -9.90 5.64
CA VAL A 17 7.90 -10.83 4.68
C VAL A 17 8.44 -12.23 4.91
N SER A 18 7.55 -13.21 4.84
CA SER A 18 7.92 -14.62 4.78
C SER A 18 7.36 -15.30 3.52
N ILE A 19 8.09 -16.28 3.00
CA ILE A 19 7.70 -17.15 1.89
C ILE A 19 7.81 -18.59 2.36
N GLY A 20 6.71 -19.35 2.31
CA GLY A 20 6.71 -20.74 2.81
C GLY A 20 7.06 -20.87 4.30
N GLY A 21 6.79 -19.84 5.10
CA GLY A 21 7.13 -19.80 6.53
C GLY A 21 8.57 -19.38 6.84
N GLN A 22 9.41 -19.14 5.84
CA GLN A 22 10.77 -18.63 6.01
C GLN A 22 10.79 -17.12 5.83
N GLU A 23 11.42 -16.39 6.76
CA GLU A 23 11.61 -14.95 6.62
C GLU A 23 12.56 -14.64 5.46
N VAL A 24 12.14 -13.77 4.55
CA VAL A 24 12.91 -13.40 3.35
C VAL A 24 13.42 -11.96 3.37
N GLY A 25 12.96 -11.17 4.33
CA GLY A 25 13.49 -9.82 4.56
C GLY A 25 12.43 -8.78 4.87
N ARG A 26 12.89 -7.53 4.97
CA ARG A 26 12.07 -6.37 5.32
C ARG A 26 11.92 -5.43 4.14
N MET A 27 10.68 -5.15 3.76
CA MET A 27 10.35 -4.07 2.82
C MET A 27 10.07 -2.80 3.61
N LYS A 28 10.78 -1.70 3.29
CA LYS A 28 10.48 -0.36 3.83
C LYS A 28 9.72 0.43 2.78
N ILE A 29 8.69 1.15 3.21
CA ILE A 29 7.77 1.85 2.33
C ILE A 29 7.59 3.27 2.86
N GLU A 30 7.91 4.26 2.03
CA GLU A 30 7.56 5.65 2.29
C GLU A 30 6.12 5.90 1.83
N LEU A 31 5.33 6.56 2.67
CA LEU A 31 3.95 6.95 2.38
C LEU A 31 3.93 8.43 2.06
N PHE A 32 3.50 8.79 0.85
CA PHE A 32 3.42 10.19 0.38
C PHE A 32 2.27 10.96 1.04
N ALA A 33 2.37 11.20 2.34
CA ALA A 33 1.38 11.93 3.13
C ALA A 33 1.31 13.42 2.74
N ASP A 34 2.36 13.95 2.15
CA ASP A 34 2.41 15.27 1.53
C ASP A 34 1.54 15.40 0.26
N VAL A 35 1.26 14.28 -0.43
CA VAL A 35 0.45 14.26 -1.67
C VAL A 35 -0.94 13.64 -1.47
N VAL A 36 -1.02 12.56 -0.69
CA VAL A 36 -2.23 11.77 -0.42
C VAL A 36 -2.36 11.47 1.08
N PRO A 37 -2.56 12.49 1.94
CA PRO A 37 -2.58 12.34 3.40
C PRO A 37 -3.61 11.32 3.90
N LYS A 38 -4.83 11.27 3.34
CA LYS A 38 -5.86 10.34 3.80
C LYS A 38 -5.53 8.90 3.46
N THR A 39 -4.96 8.69 2.27
CA THR A 39 -4.55 7.38 1.77
C THR A 39 -3.34 6.86 2.54
N ALA A 40 -2.34 7.73 2.76
CA ALA A 40 -1.17 7.44 3.57
C ALA A 40 -1.57 7.06 5.00
N GLU A 41 -2.46 7.82 5.64
CA GLU A 41 -2.91 7.54 7.00
C GLU A 41 -3.72 6.23 7.08
N ASN A 42 -4.57 5.96 6.09
CA ASN A 42 -5.30 4.70 6.03
C ASN A 42 -4.38 3.48 5.86
N PHE A 43 -3.24 3.63 5.18
CA PHE A 43 -2.24 2.57 5.08
C PHE A 43 -1.42 2.44 6.37
N ARG A 44 -1.04 3.57 6.97
CA ARG A 44 -0.29 3.61 8.23
C ARG A 44 -1.05 2.94 9.39
N LYS A 45 -2.39 3.08 9.42
CA LYS A 45 -3.31 2.47 10.41
C LYS A 45 -2.87 2.66 11.87
N ASP A 46 -2.29 3.80 12.19
CA ASP A 46 -1.74 4.03 13.52
C ASP A 46 -2.83 4.00 14.60
N GLY A 47 -2.53 3.35 15.72
CA GLY A 47 -3.49 3.15 16.80
C GLY A 47 -4.67 2.22 16.49
N VAL A 48 -4.69 1.52 15.34
CA VAL A 48 -5.76 0.58 14.98
C VAL A 48 -5.32 -0.86 15.27
N PRO A 49 -6.07 -1.63 16.08
CA PRO A 49 -5.68 -2.99 16.49
C PRO A 49 -5.76 -4.03 15.36
N ILE A 50 -6.37 -3.68 14.21
CA ILE A 50 -6.56 -4.54 13.05
C ILE A 50 -5.80 -3.93 11.87
N GLY A 51 -4.99 -4.74 11.18
CA GLY A 51 -4.17 -4.29 10.07
C GLY A 51 -3.53 -5.43 9.29
N TYR A 52 -2.39 -5.16 8.66
CA TYR A 52 -1.76 -6.07 7.69
C TYR A 52 -0.98 -7.24 8.29
N LYS A 53 -0.74 -7.27 9.61
CA LYS A 53 0.01 -8.33 10.26
C LYS A 53 -0.70 -9.68 10.07
N GLY A 54 0.01 -10.66 9.51
CA GLY A 54 -0.54 -11.98 9.21
C GLY A 54 -1.36 -12.05 7.92
N SER A 55 -1.58 -10.93 7.23
CA SER A 55 -2.17 -10.95 5.88
C SER A 55 -1.17 -11.46 4.85
N THR A 56 -1.69 -11.98 3.74
CA THR A 56 -0.88 -12.57 2.66
C THR A 56 -0.90 -11.72 1.39
N PHE A 57 0.09 -11.93 0.54
CA PHE A 57 0.03 -11.53 -0.87
C PHE A 57 -0.76 -12.59 -1.64
N HIS A 58 -2.09 -12.47 -1.66
CA HIS A 58 -2.99 -13.46 -2.26
C HIS A 58 -2.92 -13.53 -3.79
N ARG A 59 -2.36 -12.50 -4.46
CA ARG A 59 -2.22 -12.48 -5.92
C ARG A 59 -0.85 -11.95 -6.33
N VAL A 60 -0.05 -12.80 -6.96
CA VAL A 60 1.30 -12.49 -7.44
C VAL A 60 1.35 -12.75 -8.95
N ILE A 61 1.58 -11.71 -9.74
CA ILE A 61 1.70 -11.81 -11.20
C ILE A 61 3.09 -11.32 -11.60
N LYS A 62 3.90 -12.26 -12.09
CA LYS A 62 5.25 -12.00 -12.57
C LYS A 62 5.22 -10.91 -13.66
N ASP A 63 6.21 -10.01 -13.61
CA ASP A 63 6.37 -8.88 -14.55
C ASP A 63 5.22 -7.87 -14.54
N PHE A 64 4.38 -7.92 -13.50
CA PHE A 64 3.28 -6.98 -13.31
C PHE A 64 3.20 -6.44 -11.89
N MET A 65 2.76 -7.25 -10.91
CA MET A 65 2.46 -6.75 -9.57
C MET A 65 2.27 -7.85 -8.52
N ILE A 66 2.38 -7.43 -7.25
CA ILE A 66 1.96 -8.21 -6.08
C ILE A 66 0.81 -7.47 -5.39
N GLN A 67 -0.23 -8.21 -5.04
CA GLN A 67 -1.42 -7.69 -4.36
C GLN A 67 -1.64 -8.48 -3.07
N GLY A 68 -1.90 -7.73 -2.01
CA GLY A 68 -2.13 -8.24 -0.66
C GLY A 68 -2.94 -7.25 0.15
N GLY A 69 -2.86 -7.36 1.47
CA GLY A 69 -3.53 -6.44 2.39
C GLY A 69 -5.03 -6.68 2.58
N ASP A 70 -5.56 -7.76 2.01
CA ASP A 70 -6.87 -8.29 2.43
C ASP A 70 -6.68 -9.10 3.72
N PHE A 71 -6.83 -8.42 4.85
CA PHE A 71 -6.81 -9.02 6.19
C PHE A 71 -8.22 -9.40 6.69
N VAL A 72 -9.25 -9.27 5.85
CA VAL A 72 -10.63 -9.59 6.21
C VAL A 72 -10.97 -11.00 5.72
N ASN A 73 -10.78 -11.25 4.42
CA ASN A 73 -11.11 -12.52 3.76
C ASN A 73 -9.87 -13.26 3.24
N GLY A 74 -8.77 -12.56 2.99
CA GLY A 74 -7.52 -13.16 2.50
C GLY A 74 -7.54 -13.61 1.03
N ASP A 75 -8.59 -13.27 0.28
CA ASP A 75 -8.80 -13.72 -1.11
C ASP A 75 -8.91 -12.55 -2.11
N GLY A 76 -8.86 -11.31 -1.62
CA GLY A 76 -8.96 -10.08 -2.40
C GLY A 76 -10.35 -9.45 -2.42
N THR A 77 -11.35 -10.05 -1.75
CA THR A 77 -12.72 -9.53 -1.67
C THR A 77 -12.96 -8.64 -0.45
N GLY A 78 -12.07 -8.68 0.55
CA GLY A 78 -12.20 -7.90 1.77
C GLY A 78 -12.09 -6.38 1.55
N VAL A 79 -12.95 -5.62 2.25
CA VAL A 79 -12.93 -4.15 2.23
C VAL A 79 -12.87 -3.63 3.65
N ALA A 80 -11.79 -2.91 3.98
CA ALA A 80 -11.63 -2.27 5.27
C ALA A 80 -10.76 -1.02 5.18
N SER A 81 -11.21 0.04 5.84
CA SER A 81 -10.45 1.28 6.01
C SER A 81 -10.63 1.81 7.43
N ILE A 82 -9.74 2.72 7.85
CA ILE A 82 -9.90 3.42 9.13
C ILE A 82 -11.10 4.38 9.14
N TYR A 83 -11.69 4.64 7.96
CA TYR A 83 -12.82 5.55 7.76
C TYR A 83 -14.17 4.84 7.73
N ARG A 84 -14.26 3.57 8.15
CA ARG A 84 -15.48 2.75 8.22
C ARG A 84 -16.11 2.44 6.86
N GLY A 85 -15.39 1.67 6.05
CA GLY A 85 -15.86 1.18 4.73
C GLY A 85 -14.96 1.63 3.58
N PRO A 86 -15.41 1.53 2.31
CA PRO A 86 -14.67 2.11 1.20
C PRO A 86 -14.60 3.64 1.33
N PHE A 87 -13.51 4.25 0.84
CA PHE A 87 -13.35 5.71 0.78
C PHE A 87 -13.00 6.14 -0.64
N ALA A 88 -13.32 7.38 -1.00
CA ALA A 88 -13.14 7.89 -2.35
C ALA A 88 -11.65 8.05 -2.72
N ASP A 89 -11.37 7.98 -4.04
CA ASP A 89 -10.05 8.31 -4.58
C ASP A 89 -9.66 9.74 -4.17
N GLU A 90 -8.51 9.88 -3.51
CA GLU A 90 -8.07 11.17 -2.97
C GLU A 90 -7.58 12.12 -4.06
N ASN A 91 -6.71 11.64 -4.97
CA ASN A 91 -6.31 12.29 -6.22
C ASN A 91 -5.49 11.32 -7.10
N PHE A 92 -5.07 11.77 -8.29
CA PHE A 92 -4.26 11.00 -9.25
C PHE A 92 -2.98 11.74 -9.69
N LYS A 93 -2.35 12.49 -8.78
CA LYS A 93 -1.14 13.27 -9.11
C LYS A 93 0.07 12.39 -9.39
N LEU A 94 0.20 11.28 -8.68
CA LEU A 94 1.28 10.31 -8.83
C LEU A 94 0.92 9.26 -9.89
N ARG A 95 1.92 8.85 -10.67
CA ARG A 95 1.78 7.86 -11.75
C ARG A 95 2.58 6.60 -11.41
N HIS A 96 2.15 5.46 -11.94
CA HIS A 96 2.89 4.20 -11.90
C HIS A 96 4.07 4.22 -12.89
N SER A 97 5.01 5.13 -12.68
CA SER A 97 6.13 5.39 -13.60
C SER A 97 7.32 4.46 -13.41
N ALA A 98 7.37 3.72 -12.31
CA ALA A 98 8.48 2.85 -11.97
C ALA A 98 8.02 1.67 -11.09
N PRO A 99 8.79 0.58 -11.04
CA PRO A 99 8.65 -0.41 -9.99
C PRO A 99 8.99 0.15 -8.60
N GLY A 100 8.49 -0.49 -7.56
CA GLY A 100 8.62 -0.06 -6.16
C GLY A 100 7.49 0.83 -5.63
N LEU A 101 6.53 1.23 -6.48
CA LEU A 101 5.43 2.12 -6.11
C LEU A 101 4.24 1.38 -5.45
N LEU A 102 3.83 1.89 -4.30
CA LEU A 102 2.61 1.49 -3.60
C LEU A 102 1.38 2.21 -4.20
N SER A 103 0.29 1.47 -4.39
CA SER A 103 -0.98 1.97 -4.93
C SER A 103 -2.18 1.35 -4.21
N MET A 104 -3.33 2.01 -4.21
CA MET A 104 -4.57 1.39 -3.77
C MET A 104 -5.11 0.47 -4.87
N ASN A 105 -5.64 -0.69 -4.48
CA ASN A 105 -6.38 -1.55 -5.40
C ASN A 105 -7.79 -1.00 -5.62
N VAL A 106 -8.29 -1.11 -6.85
CA VAL A 106 -9.66 -0.72 -7.22
C VAL A 106 -10.38 -1.93 -7.83
N PRO A 107 -11.66 -2.18 -7.50
CA PRO A 107 -12.43 -3.25 -8.11
C PRO A 107 -12.49 -3.10 -9.64
N THR A 108 -12.22 -4.19 -10.35
CA THR A 108 -12.40 -4.27 -11.81
C THR A 108 -13.89 -4.32 -12.14
N GLY A 109 -14.38 -3.36 -12.94
CA GLY A 109 -15.75 -3.35 -13.47
C GLY A 109 -15.79 -2.65 -14.84
N PRO A 110 -16.83 -2.89 -15.68
CA PRO A 110 -16.86 -2.46 -17.09
C PRO A 110 -16.71 -0.95 -17.32
N ASN A 111 -16.99 -0.12 -16.30
CA ASN A 111 -16.86 1.34 -16.37
C ASN A 111 -15.62 1.88 -15.65
N ASN A 112 -14.80 1.03 -15.05
CA ASN A 112 -13.58 1.43 -14.37
C ASN A 112 -12.41 0.74 -15.06
N LYS A 113 -11.67 1.53 -15.86
CA LYS A 113 -10.36 1.11 -16.35
C LYS A 113 -9.53 0.70 -15.12
N PRO A 114 -8.80 -0.42 -15.13
CA PRO A 114 -7.87 -0.71 -14.06
C PRO A 114 -6.90 0.46 -13.99
N LYS A 115 -6.98 1.24 -12.91
CA LYS A 115 -5.84 2.04 -12.46
C LYS A 115 -5.10 1.10 -11.51
N LEU A 116 -4.52 0.02 -12.05
CA LEU A 116 -3.08 -0.17 -12.32
C LEU A 116 -2.21 0.04 -11.04
N PRO A 117 -1.15 -0.75 -10.88
CA PRO A 117 -1.02 -1.64 -9.72
C PRO A 117 -0.05 -1.17 -8.63
N VAL A 118 -0.06 -1.86 -7.47
CA VAL A 118 1.07 -1.90 -6.54
C VAL A 118 2.22 -2.63 -7.22
N VAL A 119 3.17 -1.91 -7.81
CA VAL A 119 4.41 -2.54 -8.28
C VAL A 119 5.40 -2.43 -7.14
N ILE A 120 5.56 -3.45 -6.29
CA ILE A 120 6.78 -3.55 -5.48
C ILE A 120 7.73 -4.42 -6.29
N SER A 121 8.75 -3.83 -6.93
CA SER A 121 9.88 -4.61 -7.42
C SER A 121 11.18 -4.12 -6.76
N GLN A 122 11.84 -5.10 -6.16
CA GLN A 122 13.19 -5.14 -5.61
C GLN A 122 13.48 -4.31 -4.34
N CYS A 123 13.66 -5.02 -3.23
CA CYS A 123 14.50 -4.59 -2.12
C CYS A 123 15.63 -5.61 -1.97
N GLY A 124 16.78 -5.31 -2.58
CA GLY A 124 18.07 -5.99 -2.34
C GLY A 124 18.21 -7.38 -2.96
N GLU A 125 19.31 -7.57 -3.69
CA GLU A 125 19.86 -8.90 -4.00
C GLU A 125 20.25 -9.63 -2.69
N MET A 126 20.35 -10.96 -2.79
CA MET A 126 20.81 -11.90 -1.75
C MET A 126 21.97 -11.39 -0.87
#